data_AF-A0A2N2FU78-F1
#
_entry.id   AF-A0A2N2FU78-F1
#
_cell.length_a   1.000
_cell.length_b   1.000
_cell.length_c   1.000
_cell.angle_alpha   90.00
_cell.angle_beta   90.00
_cell.angle_gamma   90.00
#
_symmetry.space_group_name_H-M   'P 1'
#
loop_
_entity.id
_entity.type
_entity.pdbx_description
1 polymer ?
#
loop_
_entity_poly.entity_id
_entity_poly.type
_entity_poly.pdbx_seq_one_letter_code
_entity_poly.pdbx_strand_id
1 'polypeptide(L)'
;MKKFLLVLVLMMFSVSAWAECLTYDYAELNDMSLVEIQKAYTDNSIGLVSAMEGSTMAIKINDQELRDKYELREKVCSDQGEKIKRVWGKNFPDVEIKSLE
;
A
#
# COMPACT_ATOMS: atom_id res chain seq x y z
N MET A 1 -11.99 17.22 -29.97
CA MET A 1 -10.80 16.34 -29.80
C MET A 1 -9.93 16.91 -28.68
N LYS A 2 -10.24 16.57 -27.41
CA LYS A 2 -9.44 17.01 -26.26
C LYS A 2 -8.42 15.91 -25.96
N LYS A 3 -7.14 16.23 -26.20
CA LYS A 3 -6.00 15.39 -25.89
C LYS A 3 -5.88 15.30 -24.36
N PHE A 4 -6.32 14.19 -23.77
CA PHE A 4 -6.00 13.89 -22.38
C PHE A 4 -4.52 13.54 -22.32
N LEU A 5 -3.73 14.41 -21.70
CA LEU A 5 -2.36 14.12 -21.31
C LEU A 5 -2.44 13.01 -20.25
N LEU A 6 -2.11 11.78 -20.65
CA LEU A 6 -1.71 10.71 -19.76
C LEU A 6 -0.42 11.16 -19.08
N VAL A 7 -0.52 11.69 -17.87
CA VAL A 7 0.63 11.91 -16.99
C VAL A 7 0.99 10.54 -16.41
N LEU A 8 1.76 9.78 -17.19
CA LEU A 8 2.42 8.55 -16.78
C LEU A 8 3.55 8.93 -15.81
N VAL A 9 3.24 9.00 -14.52
CA VAL A 9 4.27 9.02 -13.46
C VAL A 9 4.83 7.60 -13.36
N LEU A 10 5.76 7.27 -14.27
CA LEU A 10 6.60 6.08 -14.17
C LEU A 10 7.62 6.28 -13.05
N MET A 11 7.23 6.04 -11.80
CA MET A 11 8.20 5.62 -10.79
C MET A 11 8.50 4.15 -11.02
N MET A 12 9.47 3.88 -11.90
CA MET A 12 10.07 2.56 -12.03
C MET A 12 10.89 2.26 -10.77
N PHE A 13 10.23 1.76 -9.73
CA PHE A 13 10.91 0.97 -8.71
C PHE A 13 11.08 -0.44 -9.28
N SER A 14 12.34 -0.86 -9.34
CA SER A 14 12.76 -2.19 -9.76
C SER A 14 11.95 -3.25 -9.02
N VAL A 15 11.20 -4.07 -9.77
CA VAL A 15 10.42 -5.19 -9.25
C VAL A 15 11.38 -6.24 -8.68
N SER A 16 11.73 -6.07 -7.42
CA SER A 16 12.26 -7.14 -6.60
C SER A 16 11.06 -7.78 -5.91
N ALA A 17 10.96 -9.11 -5.91
CA ALA A 17 9.84 -9.90 -5.40
C ALA A 17 9.72 -9.86 -3.85
N TRP A 18 9.71 -8.66 -3.29
CA TRP A 18 9.34 -8.32 -1.93
C TRP A 18 7.96 -7.64 -2.05
N ALA A 19 7.04 -7.87 -1.12
CA ALA A 19 5.68 -7.32 -1.16
C ALA A 19 5.67 -5.78 -0.99
N GLU A 20 6.23 -5.03 -1.94
CA GLU A 20 6.28 -3.57 -1.90
C GLU A 20 4.89 -2.99 -1.67
N CYS A 21 4.82 -1.97 -0.81
CA CYS A 21 3.56 -1.31 -0.48
C CYS A 21 2.96 -0.70 -1.75
N LEU A 22 1.89 -1.27 -2.27
CA LEU A 22 1.18 -0.72 -3.41
C LEU A 22 0.56 0.61 -3.02
N THR A 23 0.90 1.67 -3.75
CA THR A 23 0.38 3.01 -3.52
C THR A 23 -0.72 3.32 -4.51
N TYR A 24 -1.88 3.73 -4.01
CA TYR A 24 -3.02 4.13 -4.83
C TYR A 24 -3.30 5.61 -4.66
N ASP A 25 -3.79 6.27 -5.70
CA ASP A 25 -4.30 7.63 -5.61
C ASP A 25 -5.77 7.64 -5.13
N TYR A 26 -6.20 8.77 -4.58
CA TYR A 26 -7.58 8.88 -4.08
C TYR A 26 -8.63 8.67 -5.18
N ALA A 27 -8.38 9.13 -6.40
CA ALA A 27 -9.32 8.95 -7.50
C ALA A 27 -9.49 7.46 -7.83
N GLU A 28 -8.38 6.74 -7.96
CA GLU A 28 -8.36 5.30 -8.22
C GLU A 28 -9.12 4.53 -7.13
N LEU A 29 -8.81 4.78 -5.85
CA LEU A 29 -9.52 4.15 -4.74
C LEU A 29 -11.02 4.47 -4.72
N ASN A 30 -11.42 5.68 -5.11
CA ASN A 30 -12.84 6.05 -5.12
C ASN A 30 -13.62 5.31 -6.21
N ASP A 31 -12.95 4.92 -7.29
CA ASP A 31 -13.56 4.22 -8.43
C ASP A 31 -13.57 2.70 -8.25
N MET A 32 -12.90 2.16 -7.22
CA MET A 32 -12.86 0.73 -6.92
C MET A 32 -14.21 0.19 -6.42
N SER A 33 -14.57 -1.01 -6.88
CA SER A 33 -15.61 -1.83 -6.27
C SER A 33 -15.21 -2.32 -4.88
N LEU A 34 -16.18 -2.84 -4.13
CA LEU A 34 -15.93 -3.40 -2.80
C LEU A 34 -14.86 -4.50 -2.82
N VAL A 35 -14.89 -5.37 -3.83
CA VAL A 35 -13.93 -6.47 -3.96
C VAL A 35 -12.52 -5.94 -4.23
N GLU A 36 -12.40 -4.92 -5.08
CA GLU A 36 -11.11 -4.32 -5.43
C GLU A 36 -10.50 -3.57 -4.24
N ILE A 37 -11.27 -2.75 -3.53
CA ILE A 37 -10.76 -2.03 -2.35
C ILE A 37 -10.43 -3.00 -1.21
N GLN A 38 -11.15 -4.12 -1.08
CA GLN A 38 -10.84 -5.18 -0.13
C GLN A 38 -9.54 -5.89 -0.45
N LYS A 39 -9.31 -6.16 -1.75
CA LYS A 39 -8.02 -6.68 -2.21
C LYS A 39 -6.89 -5.69 -1.94
N ALA A 40 -7.08 -4.41 -2.29
CA ALA A 40 -6.09 -3.36 -2.03
C ALA A 40 -5.73 -3.25 -0.54
N TYR A 41 -6.72 -3.34 0.34
CA TYR A 41 -6.50 -3.36 1.79
C TYR A 41 -5.70 -4.58 2.25
N THR A 42 -6.03 -5.77 1.72
CA THR A 42 -5.33 -7.02 2.04
C THR A 42 -3.88 -6.99 1.56
N ASP A 43 -3.64 -6.60 0.31
CA ASP A 43 -2.31 -6.46 -0.28
C ASP A 43 -1.46 -5.44 0.52
N ASN A 44 -2.04 -4.30 0.89
CA ASN A 44 -1.36 -3.30 1.71
C ASN A 44 -1.00 -3.84 3.10
N SER A 45 -1.90 -4.63 3.70
CA SER A 45 -1.67 -5.25 5.02
C SER A 45 -0.52 -6.27 4.96
N ILE A 46 -0.46 -7.09 3.90
CA ILE A 46 0.65 -8.01 3.64
C ILE A 46 1.96 -7.24 3.48
N GLY A 47 1.94 -6.15 2.69
CA GLY A 47 3.09 -5.29 2.50
C GLY A 47 3.61 -4.67 3.80
N LEU A 48 2.69 -4.27 4.69
CA LEU A 48 2.99 -3.67 6.00
C LEU A 48 3.68 -4.69 6.91
N VAL A 49 3.10 -5.89 7.04
CA VAL A 49 3.68 -6.98 7.84
C VAL A 49 5.08 -7.33 7.33
N SER A 50 5.25 -7.48 6.01
CA SER A 50 6.55 -7.76 5.41
C SER A 50 7.59 -6.65 5.68
N ALA A 51 7.16 -5.39 5.75
CA ALA A 51 8.06 -4.28 6.12
C ALA A 51 8.49 -4.36 7.59
N MET A 52 7.56 -4.67 8.50
CA MET A 52 7.85 -4.84 9.93
C MET A 52 8.78 -6.04 10.18
N GLU A 53 8.57 -7.15 9.49
CA GLU A 53 9.44 -8.33 9.52
C GLU A 53 10.85 -8.01 9.01
N GLY A 54 10.93 -7.27 7.90
CA GLY A 54 12.20 -6.79 7.35
C GLY A 54 12.96 -5.87 8.30
N SER A 55 12.28 -4.91 8.92
CA SER A 55 12.86 -4.02 9.94
C SER A 55 13.39 -4.83 11.14
N THR A 56 12.62 -5.81 11.60
CA THR A 56 13.04 -6.73 12.67
C THR A 56 14.29 -7.53 12.28
N MET A 57 14.38 -7.99 11.03
CA MET A 57 15.57 -8.68 10.52
C MET A 57 16.78 -7.75 10.47
N ALA A 58 16.62 -6.52 9.97
CA ALA A 58 17.68 -5.53 9.88
C ALA A 58 18.28 -5.19 11.25
N ILE A 59 17.43 -5.08 12.28
CA ILE A 59 17.86 -4.93 13.68
C ILE A 59 18.71 -6.11 14.13
N LYS A 60 18.29 -7.35 13.83
CA LYS A 60 19.03 -8.57 14.24
C LYS A 60 20.42 -8.66 13.62
N ILE A 61 20.59 -8.18 12.39
CA ILE A 61 21.88 -8.19 11.69
C ILE A 61 22.67 -6.88 11.88
N ASN A 62 22.15 -5.94 12.67
CA ASN A 62 22.73 -4.62 12.92
C ASN A 62 23.03 -3.85 11.62
N ASP A 63 22.11 -3.91 10.66
CA ASP A 63 22.17 -3.19 9.38
C ASP A 63 21.24 -1.98 9.43
N GLN A 64 21.84 -0.79 9.61
CA GLN A 64 21.08 0.45 9.74
C GLN A 64 20.46 0.90 8.40
N GLU A 65 21.14 0.73 7.28
CA GLU A 65 20.61 1.13 5.97
C GLU A 65 19.38 0.30 5.60
N LEU A 66 19.47 -1.02 5.84
CA LEU A 66 18.35 -1.92 5.60
C LEU A 66 17.17 -1.61 6.53
N ARG A 67 17.46 -1.26 7.79
CA ARG A 67 16.45 -0.85 8.76
C ARG A 67 15.72 0.41 8.29
N ASP A 68 16.45 1.45 7.89
CA ASP A 68 15.87 2.71 7.40
C ASP A 68 14.97 2.48 6.18
N LYS A 69 15.39 1.57 5.27
CA LYS A 69 14.59 1.18 4.11
C LYS A 69 13.26 0.52 4.51
N TYR A 70 13.28 -0.39 5.48
CA TYR A 70 12.06 -1.06 5.94
C TYR A 70 11.16 -0.15 6.78
N GLU A 71 11.73 0.72 7.61
CA GLU A 71 10.96 1.73 8.35
C GLU A 71 10.27 2.73 7.40
N LEU A 72 10.94 3.15 6.32
CA LEU A 72 10.32 3.97 5.28
C LEU A 72 9.16 3.22 4.60
N ARG A 73 9.36 1.93 4.28
CA ARG A 73 8.31 1.11 3.68
C ARG A 73 7.12 0.92 4.61
N GLU A 74 7.35 0.66 5.89
CA GLU A 74 6.31 0.58 6.92
C GLU A 74 5.47 1.87 6.93
N LYS A 75 6.14 3.03 6.94
CA LYS A 75 5.46 4.32 6.89
C LYS A 75 4.57 4.47 5.64
N VAL A 76 5.10 4.11 4.47
CA VAL A 76 4.33 4.19 3.20
C VAL A 76 3.10 3.28 3.24
N CYS A 77 3.24 2.02 3.69
CA CYS A 77 2.12 1.09 3.84
C CYS A 77 1.09 1.58 4.86
N SER A 78 1.54 2.17 5.97
CA SER A 78 0.64 2.71 7.00
C SER A 78 -0.18 3.88 6.45
N ASP A 79 0.48 4.83 5.78
CA ASP A 79 -0.17 5.98 5.15
C ASP A 79 -1.18 5.53 4.07
N GLN A 80 -0.86 4.51 3.28
CA GLN A 80 -1.77 3.94 2.28
C GLN A 80 -2.94 3.18 2.91
N GLY A 81 -2.69 2.41 3.98
CA GLY A 81 -3.74 1.72 4.72
C GLY A 81 -4.80 2.70 5.24
N GLU A 82 -4.37 3.83 5.81
CA GLU A 82 -5.29 4.88 6.27
C GLU A 82 -6.01 5.60 5.13
N LYS A 83 -5.39 5.68 3.94
CA LYS A 83 -6.06 6.18 2.74
C LYS A 83 -7.17 5.24 2.29
N ILE A 84 -6.87 3.95 2.19
CA ILE A 84 -7.82 2.90 1.81
C ILE A 84 -8.99 2.85 2.79
N LYS A 85 -8.74 2.84 4.09
CA LYS A 85 -9.79 2.86 5.13
C LYS A 85 -10.70 4.07 5.02
N ARG A 86 -10.15 5.26 4.76
CA ARG A 86 -10.94 6.48 4.58
C ARG A 86 -11.87 6.40 3.38
N VAL A 87 -11.38 5.91 2.24
CA VAL A 87 -12.21 5.75 1.03
C VAL A 87 -13.24 4.65 1.23
N TRP A 88 -12.86 3.54 1.86
CA TRP A 88 -13.78 2.46 2.20
C TRP A 88 -14.93 2.97 3.06
N GLY A 89 -14.64 3.60 4.21
CA GLY A 89 -15.68 4.09 5.12
C GLY A 89 -16.60 5.13 4.48
N LYS A 90 -16.13 5.86 3.47
CA LYS A 90 -16.93 6.79 2.68
C LYS A 90 -17.84 6.07 1.67
N ASN A 91 -17.31 5.08 0.95
CA ASN A 91 -18.02 4.45 -0.18
C ASN A 91 -18.84 3.23 0.22
N PHE A 92 -18.49 2.59 1.34
CA PHE A 92 -19.10 1.36 1.85
C PHE A 92 -19.34 1.47 3.38
N PRO A 93 -20.12 2.46 3.85
CA PRO A 93 -20.25 2.79 5.27
C PRO A 93 -20.84 1.66 6.13
N ASP A 94 -21.65 0.78 5.54
CA ASP A 94 -22.30 -0.34 6.23
C ASP A 94 -21.51 -1.67 6.12
N VAL A 95 -20.31 -1.63 5.53
CA VAL A 95 -19.48 -2.82 5.32
C VAL A 95 -18.23 -2.74 6.18
N GLU A 96 -18.10 -3.65 7.14
CA GLU A 96 -16.89 -3.79 7.95
C GLU A 96 -15.68 -4.18 7.08
N ILE A 97 -14.52 -3.60 7.41
CA ILE A 97 -13.26 -3.96 6.78
C ILE A 97 -12.84 -5.35 7.29
N LYS A 98 -12.71 -6.29 6.36
CA LYS A 98 -12.19 -7.64 6.63
C LYS A 98 -11.04 -7.93 5.68
N SER A 99 -9.95 -8.51 6.18
CA SER A 99 -8.93 -9.10 5.32
C SER A 99 -9.53 -10.30 4.59
N LEU A 100 -9.10 -10.53 3.34
CA LEU A 100 -9.38 -11.81 2.67
C LEU A 100 -8.50 -12.86 3.35
N GLU A 101 -9.13 -13.83 4.01
CA GLU A 101 -8.46 -15.02 4.59
C GLU A 101 -7.95 -15.97 3.51
#